data_AF-A0A2A5BX40-F1
#
_entry.id   AF-A0A2A5BX40-F1
#
_cell.length_a   1.000
_cell.length_b   1.000
_cell.length_c   1.000
_cell.angle_alpha   90.00
_cell.angle_beta   90.00
_cell.angle_gamma   90.00
#
_symmetry.space_group_name_H-M   'P 1'
#
loop_
_entity.id
_entity.type
_entity.pdbx_description
1 polymer ?
#
loop_
_entity_poly.entity_id
_entity_poly.type
_entity_poly.pdbx_seq_one_letter_code
_entity_poly.pdbx_strand_id
1 'polypeptide(L)'
;MKDYYEHLGRAKENVEGPFYTVDIGSDCGCLLPEETAPTLVKTTEDRRGQTYFIKQPETEEELIDAIEAVNICDIHDVRYGGKDPKIIRAIEEGKSDFIIKKGGDVVLPEGYA
;
A
#
# COMPACT_ATOMS: atom_id res chain seq x y z
N MET A 1 -16.55 10.43 6.07
CA MET A 1 -15.11 10.68 6.33
C MET A 1 -14.40 9.43 5.85
N LYS A 2 -13.30 9.53 5.09
CA LYS A 2 -12.63 8.33 4.57
C LYS A 2 -11.94 7.59 5.72
N ASP A 3 -12.00 6.25 5.69
CA ASP A 3 -11.44 5.40 6.76
C ASP A 3 -9.94 5.12 6.58
N TYR A 4 -9.27 5.85 5.69
CA TYR A 4 -7.85 5.76 5.38
C TYR A 4 -7.24 7.16 5.19
N TYR A 5 -5.92 7.26 5.33
CA TYR A 5 -5.14 8.47 5.11
C TYR A 5 -4.88 8.69 3.62
N GLU A 6 -5.21 9.88 3.13
CA GLU A 6 -4.93 10.32 1.76
C GLU A 6 -3.54 10.94 1.66
N HIS A 7 -2.52 10.08 1.59
CA HIS A 7 -1.15 10.51 1.36
C HIS A 7 -1.04 11.38 0.08
N LEU A 8 -0.44 12.57 0.20
CA LEU A 8 -0.35 13.55 -0.89
C LEU A 8 0.37 13.02 -2.13
N GLY A 9 1.32 12.09 -1.94
CA GLY A 9 2.08 11.45 -3.00
C GLY A 9 1.44 10.21 -3.61
N ARG A 10 0.14 9.93 -3.41
CA ARG A 10 -0.52 8.78 -4.05
C ARG A 10 -0.43 8.86 -5.57
N ALA A 11 -0.02 7.76 -6.22
CA ALA A 11 -0.05 7.65 -7.68
C ALA A 11 -1.50 7.77 -8.17
N LYS A 12 -1.69 8.52 -9.26
CA LYS A 12 -3.02 8.85 -9.82
C LYS A 12 -3.72 7.64 -10.43
N GLU A 13 -2.97 6.60 -10.74
CA GLU A 13 -3.45 5.35 -11.35
C GLU A 13 -4.12 4.44 -10.32
N ASN A 14 -3.84 4.63 -9.02
CA ASN A 14 -4.47 3.85 -7.96
C ASN A 14 -5.98 4.00 -7.99
N VAL A 15 -6.68 2.88 -7.85
CA VAL A 15 -8.07 2.88 -7.42
C VAL A 15 -8.19 3.49 -6.03
N GLU A 16 -9.34 4.08 -5.74
CA GLU A 16 -9.62 4.63 -4.42
C GLU A 16 -9.61 3.52 -3.34
N GLY A 17 -8.85 3.72 -2.26
CA GLY A 17 -8.87 2.82 -1.11
C GLY A 17 -7.64 2.85 -0.20
N PRO A 18 -7.65 2.00 0.85
CA PRO A 18 -6.59 1.95 1.85
C PRO A 18 -5.27 1.37 1.31
N PHE A 19 -5.28 0.43 0.35
CA PHE A 19 -4.07 -0.06 -0.30
C PHE A 19 -3.73 0.83 -1.51
N TYR A 20 -2.48 1.25 -1.62
CA TYR A 20 -2.07 2.22 -2.64
C TYR A 20 -0.57 2.19 -2.92
N THR A 21 -0.17 2.80 -4.03
CA THR A 21 1.24 3.11 -4.33
C THR A 21 1.52 4.61 -4.26
N VAL A 22 2.67 5.00 -3.71
CA VAL A 22 3.22 6.37 -3.77
C VAL A 22 3.89 6.60 -5.13
N ASP A 23 3.64 7.71 -5.79
CA ASP A 23 4.39 8.13 -6.97
C ASP A 23 5.80 8.58 -6.56
N ILE A 24 6.78 7.71 -6.79
CA ILE A 24 8.20 7.96 -6.55
C ILE A 24 8.96 8.27 -7.86
N GLY A 25 8.25 8.43 -8.97
CA GLY A 25 8.80 8.77 -10.29
C GLY A 25 9.34 7.60 -11.11
N SER A 26 10.00 6.60 -10.50
CA SER A 26 10.41 5.37 -11.18
C SER A 26 10.43 4.19 -10.22
N ASP A 27 9.85 3.08 -10.64
CA ASP A 27 9.92 1.80 -9.92
C ASP A 27 11.32 1.18 -10.06
N CYS A 28 11.67 0.27 -9.16
CA CYS A 28 12.86 -0.58 -9.27
C CYS A 28 12.69 -1.68 -10.34
N GLY A 29 11.45 -1.94 -10.79
CA GLY A 29 11.15 -2.84 -11.90
C GLY A 29 11.34 -4.32 -11.57
N CYS A 30 11.21 -4.69 -10.29
CA CYS A 30 11.37 -6.08 -9.85
C CYS A 30 10.18 -6.98 -10.22
N LEU A 31 9.01 -6.39 -10.48
CA LEU A 31 7.73 -7.06 -10.78
C LEU A 31 7.19 -7.97 -9.66
N LEU A 32 7.80 -7.93 -8.47
CA LEU A 32 7.43 -8.79 -7.35
C LEU A 32 6.00 -8.51 -6.86
N PRO A 33 5.55 -7.24 -6.66
CA PRO A 33 4.18 -6.98 -6.28
C PRO A 33 3.15 -7.53 -7.29
N GLU A 34 3.43 -7.43 -8.59
CA GLU A 34 2.56 -7.92 -9.66
C GLU A 34 2.53 -9.45 -9.76
N GLU A 35 3.64 -10.13 -9.49
CA GLU A 35 3.68 -11.58 -9.39
C GLU A 35 2.92 -12.10 -8.16
N THR A 36 3.03 -11.38 -7.04
CA THR A 36 2.35 -11.72 -5.78
C THR A 36 0.85 -11.44 -5.82
N ALA A 37 0.42 -10.30 -6.34
CA ALA A 37 -0.98 -9.87 -6.35
C ALA A 37 -1.48 -9.49 -7.76
N PRO A 38 -1.43 -10.40 -8.76
CA PRO A 38 -1.68 -10.10 -10.17
C PRO A 38 -3.10 -9.61 -10.47
N THR A 39 -4.05 -9.88 -9.57
CA THR A 39 -5.45 -9.43 -9.68
C THR A 39 -5.68 -8.03 -9.09
N LEU A 40 -4.74 -7.54 -8.26
CA LEU A 40 -4.89 -6.31 -7.48
C LEU A 40 -4.00 -5.18 -7.98
N VAL A 41 -2.80 -5.49 -8.47
CA VAL A 41 -1.83 -4.49 -8.93
C VAL A 41 -1.42 -4.72 -10.38
N LYS A 42 -0.94 -3.65 -11.01
CA LYS A 42 -0.34 -3.65 -12.34
C LYS A 42 0.80 -2.66 -12.42
N THR A 43 1.65 -2.82 -13.42
CA THR A 43 2.68 -1.87 -13.81
C THR A 43 2.13 -0.87 -14.84
N THR A 44 2.50 0.42 -14.76
CA THR A 44 2.22 1.38 -15.84
C THR A 44 2.98 1.00 -17.12
N GLU A 45 2.38 1.27 -18.28
CA GLU A 45 3.02 1.05 -19.59
C GLU A 45 4.00 2.17 -20.00
N ASP A 46 4.13 3.21 -19.17
CA ASP A 46 5.05 4.31 -19.42
C ASP A 46 6.48 4.01 -18.94
N ARG A 47 7.39 4.96 -19.14
CA ARG A 47 8.80 4.78 -18.76
C ARG A 47 9.04 4.67 -17.25
N ARG A 48 8.04 4.99 -16.42
CA ARG A 48 8.16 4.88 -14.96
C ARG A 48 8.06 3.41 -14.54
N GLY A 49 7.32 2.61 -15.30
CA GLY A 49 7.06 1.20 -14.99
C GLY A 49 6.55 1.03 -13.56
N GLN A 50 5.65 1.91 -13.13
CA GLN A 50 5.23 2.00 -11.73
C GLN A 50 4.14 0.98 -11.40
N THR A 51 4.34 0.23 -10.32
CA THR A 51 3.29 -0.55 -9.67
C THR A 51 2.13 0.34 -9.17
N TYR A 52 0.88 -0.04 -9.41
CA TYR A 52 -0.30 0.64 -8.85
C TYR A 52 -1.46 -0.33 -8.62
N PHE A 53 -2.33 -0.02 -7.65
CA PHE A 53 -3.52 -0.82 -7.37
C PHE A 53 -4.63 -0.54 -8.38
N ILE A 54 -5.07 -1.56 -9.11
CA ILE A 54 -6.24 -1.52 -10.00
C ILE A 54 -7.54 -1.88 -9.28
N LYS A 55 -7.44 -2.56 -8.14
CA LYS A 55 -8.57 -3.05 -7.33
C LYS A 55 -8.17 -3.07 -5.85
N GLN A 56 -9.13 -2.85 -4.95
CA GLN A 56 -8.96 -3.10 -3.51
C GLN A 56 -9.38 -4.54 -3.18
N PRO A 57 -8.74 -5.21 -2.20
CA PRO A 57 -9.11 -6.57 -1.85
C PRO A 57 -10.54 -6.65 -1.31
N GLU A 58 -11.31 -7.61 -1.82
CA GLU A 58 -12.72 -7.87 -1.45
C GLU A 58 -12.90 -9.24 -0.78
N THR A 59 -11.92 -10.14 -0.91
CA THR A 59 -11.90 -11.47 -0.29
C THR A 59 -10.73 -11.61 0.69
N GLU A 60 -10.78 -12.63 1.55
CA GLU A 60 -9.67 -12.92 2.47
C GLU A 60 -8.38 -13.28 1.73
N GLU A 61 -8.48 -13.98 0.60
CA GLU A 61 -7.35 -14.34 -0.27
C GLU A 61 -6.71 -13.08 -0.86
N GLU A 62 -7.52 -12.21 -1.47
CA GLU A 62 -7.03 -10.94 -2.01
C GLU A 62 -6.42 -10.05 -0.92
N LEU A 63 -6.96 -10.10 0.31
CA LEU A 63 -6.39 -9.34 1.42
C LEU A 63 -4.99 -9.85 1.80
N ILE A 64 -4.78 -11.17 1.78
CA ILE A 64 -3.46 -11.76 2.02
C ILE A 64 -2.49 -11.32 0.91
N ASP A 65 -2.89 -11.45 -0.36
CA ASP A 65 -2.07 -11.04 -1.50
C ASP A 65 -1.69 -9.55 -1.42
N ALA A 66 -2.63 -8.68 -1.03
CA ALA A 66 -2.37 -7.25 -0.87
C ALA A 66 -1.34 -6.96 0.25
N ILE A 67 -1.42 -7.68 1.37
CA ILE A 67 -0.45 -7.55 2.48
C ILE A 67 0.92 -8.06 2.02
N GLU A 68 0.98 -9.18 1.31
CA GLU A 68 2.22 -9.73 0.78
C GLU A 68 2.86 -8.79 -0.26
N ALA A 69 2.07 -8.21 -1.16
CA ALA A 69 2.54 -7.23 -2.14
C ALA A 69 3.15 -5.97 -1.48
N VAL A 70 2.54 -5.49 -0.39
CA VAL A 70 3.13 -4.41 0.43
C VAL A 70 4.46 -4.88 1.03
N ASN A 71 4.48 -6.04 1.67
CA ASN A 71 5.66 -6.55 2.37
C ASN A 71 6.82 -6.91 1.43
N ILE A 72 6.56 -7.34 0.21
CA ILE A 72 7.63 -7.70 -0.74
C ILE A 72 8.21 -6.49 -1.48
N CYS A 73 7.56 -5.32 -1.42
CA CYS A 73 8.09 -4.12 -2.06
C CYS A 73 9.34 -3.60 -1.32
N ASP A 74 10.48 -3.65 -2.01
CA ASP A 74 11.80 -3.24 -1.49
C ASP A 74 11.96 -1.72 -1.32
N ILE A 75 11.22 -0.93 -2.10
CA ILE A 75 11.35 0.54 -2.13
C ILE A 75 10.24 1.27 -1.38
N HIS A 76 9.35 0.51 -0.72
CA HIS A 76 8.32 0.99 0.20
C HIS A 76 7.29 1.96 -0.42
N ASP A 77 7.11 1.92 -1.74
CA ASP A 77 6.11 2.73 -2.44
C ASP A 77 4.72 2.09 -2.42
N VAL A 78 4.62 0.76 -2.41
CA VAL A 78 3.38 0.00 -2.15
C VAL A 78 3.09 0.01 -0.65
N ARG A 79 1.94 0.57 -0.24
CA ARG A 79 1.65 0.94 1.15
C ARG A 79 0.20 0.69 1.55
N TYR A 80 -0.03 0.72 2.86
CA TYR A 80 -1.35 0.68 3.48
C TYR A 80 -1.65 1.95 4.31
N GLY A 81 -2.64 2.71 3.87
CA GLY A 81 -3.12 3.92 4.52
C GLY A 81 -4.36 3.71 5.38
N GLY A 82 -4.85 2.48 5.54
CA GLY A 82 -6.02 2.19 6.38
C GLY A 82 -5.70 2.11 7.87
N LYS A 83 -6.75 1.97 8.69
CA LYS A 83 -6.66 1.96 10.16
C LYS A 83 -6.89 0.57 10.78
N ASP A 84 -7.01 -0.49 10.00
CA ASP A 84 -7.26 -1.82 10.56
C ASP A 84 -6.01 -2.32 11.31
N PRO A 85 -6.07 -2.50 12.64
CA PRO A 85 -4.91 -2.91 13.42
C PRO A 85 -4.49 -4.36 13.16
N LYS A 86 -5.31 -5.20 12.51
CA LYS A 86 -4.88 -6.54 12.07
C LYS A 86 -3.96 -6.42 10.85
N ILE A 87 -4.34 -5.60 9.88
CA ILE A 87 -3.54 -5.34 8.67
C ILE A 87 -2.23 -4.64 9.04
N ILE A 88 -2.29 -3.60 9.89
CA ILE A 88 -1.09 -2.88 10.35
C ILE A 88 -0.09 -3.80 11.05
N ARG A 89 -0.55 -4.83 11.79
CA ARG A 89 0.35 -5.81 12.42
C ARG A 89 0.93 -6.84 11.45
N ALA A 90 0.27 -7.07 10.32
CA ALA A 90 0.70 -8.02 9.30
C ALA A 90 1.67 -7.38 8.29
N ILE A 91 1.74 -6.04 8.27
CA ILE A 91 2.62 -5.27 7.39
C ILE A 91 3.93 -4.93 8.10
N GLU A 92 5.04 -4.96 7.38
CA GLU A 92 6.36 -4.57 7.88
C GLU A 92 6.43 -3.09 8.28
N GLU A 93 7.32 -2.79 9.23
CA GLU A 93 7.48 -1.44 9.76
C GLU A 93 7.80 -0.41 8.65
N GLY A 94 7.12 0.74 8.67
CA GLY A 94 7.32 1.82 7.71
C GLY A 94 6.52 1.69 6.40
N LYS A 95 5.79 0.59 6.19
CA LYS A 95 4.94 0.36 5.01
C LYS A 95 3.44 0.65 5.24
N SER A 96 3.08 1.06 6.46
CA SER A 96 1.78 1.66 6.76
C SER A 96 1.93 3.11 7.18
N ASP A 97 0.93 3.93 6.85
CA ASP A 97 0.85 5.31 7.32
C ASP A 97 0.42 5.40 8.79
N PHE A 98 -0.21 4.36 9.33
CA PHE A 98 -0.61 4.30 10.73
C PHE A 98 0.28 3.36 11.53
N ILE A 99 0.50 3.70 12.80
CA ILE A 99 1.21 2.85 13.77
C ILE A 99 0.28 2.46 14.92
N ILE A 100 0.58 1.33 15.56
CA ILE A 100 -0.10 0.89 16.78
C ILE A 100 0.77 1.27 17.99
N LYS A 101 0.27 2.19 18.81
CA LYS A 101 0.96 2.60 20.06
C LYS A 101 0.93 1.50 21.12
N LYS A 102 1.82 1.61 22.11
CA LYS A 102 1.84 0.79 23.33
C LYS A 102 0.57 1.04 24.15
N GLY A 103 -0.50 0.34 23.79
CA GLY A 103 -1.87 0.57 24.26
C GLY A 103 -2.94 0.06 23.30
N GLY A 104 -2.57 -0.15 22.03
CA GLY A 104 -3.46 -0.67 20.98
C GLY A 104 -4.05 0.42 20.09
N ASP A 105 -3.85 1.70 20.42
CA ASP A 105 -4.36 2.83 19.64
C ASP A 105 -3.68 2.91 18.27
N VAL A 106 -4.48 3.05 17.22
CA VAL A 106 -4.04 3.26 15.84
C VAL A 106 -3.97 4.76 15.57
N VAL A 107 -2.78 5.26 15.24
CA VAL A 107 -2.52 6.71 15.09
C VAL A 107 -1.64 6.99 13.88
N LEU A 108 -1.89 8.14 13.23
CA LEU A 108 -0.99 8.70 12.23
C LEU A 108 0.22 9.30 12.97
N PRO A 109 1.48 8.90 12.65
CA PRO A 109 2.66 9.43 13.30
C PRO A 109 2.83 10.94 13.08
N GLU A 110 3.46 11.61 14.04
CA GLU A 110 3.82 13.03 13.90
C GLU A 110 4.83 13.20 12.76
N GLY A 111 4.60 14.18 11.87
CA GLY A 111 5.46 14.43 10.69
C GLY A 111 4.92 13.91 9.35
N TYR A 112 3.76 13.23 9.35
CA TYR A 112 3.04 12.80 8.13
C TYR A 112 1.99 13.84 7.64
N ALA A 113 2.07 15.09 8.09
CA ALA A 113 1.14 16.18 7.75
C ALA A 113 1.80 17.25 6.88
#